data_AF-A0A7S6MI08-F1
#
_entry.id   AF-A0A7S6MI08-F1
#
_cell.length_a   1.000
_cell.length_b   1.000
_cell.length_c   1.000
_cell.angle_alpha   90.00
_cell.angle_beta   90.00
_cell.angle_gamma   90.00
#
_symmetry.space_group_name_H-M   'P 1'
#
loop_
_entity.id
_entity.type
_entity.pdbx_description
1 polymer ?
#
loop_
_entity_poly.entity_id
_entity_poly.type
_entity_poly.pdbx_seq_one_letter_code
_entity_poly.pdbx_strand_id
1 'polypeptide(L)'
;MAGYATLIKYALWAALIILCTLFVGHIATNIHDGIFEDGRTAERAEWLEKEEKRSKELAQAVADAAQAMAKEREKQTTALTEALENEIIAKDKLNNDLAGVRAANRGLWIDAKNCADRAAGATAETQGTGLGGSETGRIRLPGQIEQNLWELAADAQRVVIQYETLRKTCLPLVEVMPDING
;
A
#
# COMPACT_ATOMS: atom_id res chain seq x y z
N MET A 1 -98.01 9.76 45.94
CA MET A 1 -97.00 8.78 45.48
C MET A 1 -96.54 9.06 44.03
N ALA A 2 -96.13 10.30 43.70
CA ALA A 2 -95.70 10.66 42.34
C ALA A 2 -94.24 11.18 42.26
N GLY A 3 -93.70 11.73 43.34
CA GLY A 3 -92.33 12.30 43.36
C GLY A 3 -91.19 11.28 43.44
N TYR A 4 -91.42 10.08 43.99
CA TYR A 4 -90.38 9.04 44.05
C TYR A 4 -90.13 8.39 42.68
N ALA A 5 -91.17 8.25 41.86
CA ALA A 5 -91.05 7.66 40.52
C ALA A 5 -90.27 8.57 39.55
N THR A 6 -90.35 9.89 39.71
CA THR A 6 -89.58 10.84 38.89
C THR A 6 -88.11 10.85 39.30
N LEU A 7 -87.81 10.81 40.60
CA LEU A 7 -86.42 10.76 41.10
C LEU A 7 -85.68 9.50 40.66
N ILE A 8 -86.35 8.33 40.72
CA ILE A 8 -85.75 7.05 40.25
C ILE A 8 -85.47 7.10 38.74
N LYS A 9 -86.35 7.72 37.95
CA LYS A 9 -86.12 7.89 36.50
C LYS A 9 -84.92 8.80 36.23
N TYR A 10 -84.79 9.93 36.91
CA TYR A 10 -83.62 10.80 36.74
C TYR A 10 -82.32 10.15 37.20
N ALA A 11 -82.35 9.36 38.29
CA ALA A 11 -81.19 8.60 38.75
C ALA A 11 -80.76 7.52 37.72
N LEU A 12 -81.72 6.82 37.10
CA LEU A 12 -81.45 5.87 36.02
C LEU A 12 -80.87 6.55 34.78
N TRP A 13 -81.40 7.70 34.39
CA TRP A 13 -80.85 8.49 33.28
C TRP A 13 -79.44 9.00 33.57
N ALA A 14 -79.18 9.47 34.79
CA ALA A 14 -77.84 9.90 35.20
C ALA A 14 -76.85 8.72 35.19
N ALA A 15 -77.24 7.55 35.70
CA ALA A 15 -76.41 6.35 35.66
C ALA A 15 -76.11 5.88 34.23
N LEU A 16 -77.11 5.94 33.34
CA LEU A 16 -76.96 5.63 31.92
C LEU A 16 -75.94 6.58 31.26
N ILE A 17 -76.06 7.89 31.52
CA ILE A 17 -75.14 8.90 30.96
C ILE A 17 -73.71 8.64 31.45
N ILE A 18 -73.53 8.39 32.74
CA ILE A 18 -72.21 8.08 33.32
C ILE A 18 -71.61 6.84 32.64
N LEU A 19 -72.40 5.77 32.50
CA LEU A 19 -71.95 4.53 31.87
C LEU A 19 -71.58 4.75 30.39
N CYS A 20 -72.36 5.53 29.64
CA CYS A 20 -72.04 5.91 28.27
C CYS A 20 -70.75 6.74 28.18
N THR A 21 -70.53 7.70 29.08
CA THR A 21 -69.31 8.52 29.06
C THR A 21 -68.05 7.71 29.38
N LEU A 22 -68.14 6.75 30.32
CA LEU A 22 -67.02 5.85 30.63
C LEU A 22 -66.70 4.90 29.47
N PHE A 23 -67.73 4.38 28.79
CA PHE A 23 -67.56 3.51 27.63
C PHE A 23 -66.91 4.24 26.45
N VAL A 24 -67.35 5.47 26.16
CA VAL A 24 -66.74 6.30 25.11
C VAL A 24 -65.29 6.65 25.46
N GLY A 25 -65.02 7.00 26.73
CA GLY A 25 -63.65 7.25 27.20
C GLY A 25 -62.74 6.03 27.01
N HIS A 26 -63.22 4.84 27.35
CA HIS A 26 -62.47 3.59 27.21
C HIS A 26 -62.15 3.23 25.76
N ILE A 27 -63.13 3.43 24.85
CA ILE A 27 -62.91 3.23 23.41
C ILE A 27 -61.88 4.23 22.86
N ALA A 28 -62.00 5.50 23.25
CA ALA A 28 -61.10 6.54 22.77
C ALA A 28 -59.65 6.28 23.15
N THR A 29 -59.37 5.85 24.39
CA THR A 29 -58.00 5.55 24.83
C THR A 29 -57.43 4.31 24.15
N ASN A 30 -58.21 3.23 24.05
CA ASN A 30 -57.72 1.98 23.47
C ASN A 30 -57.43 2.10 21.96
N ILE A 31 -58.27 2.83 21.22
CA ILE A 31 -58.06 3.03 19.78
C ILE A 31 -56.87 3.96 19.54
N HIS A 32 -56.77 5.05 20.30
CA HIS A 32 -55.67 5.99 20.17
C HIS A 32 -54.33 5.28 20.42
N ASP A 33 -54.17 4.67 21.58
CA ASP A 33 -52.86 4.11 21.97
C ASP A 33 -52.48 2.89 21.14
N GLY A 34 -53.43 2.03 20.78
CA GLY A 34 -53.18 0.85 19.94
C GLY A 34 -52.70 1.21 18.52
N ILE A 35 -53.34 2.19 17.87
CA ILE A 35 -52.95 2.59 16.50
C ILE A 35 -51.56 3.26 16.49
N PHE A 36 -51.22 4.04 17.52
CA PHE A 36 -49.91 4.68 17.61
C PHE A 36 -48.78 3.67 17.90
N GLU A 37 -49.04 2.65 18.71
CA GLU A 37 -48.06 1.59 18.98
C GLU A 37 -47.88 0.65 17.77
N ASP A 38 -48.97 0.26 17.10
CA ASP A 38 -48.92 -0.57 15.89
C ASP A 38 -48.24 0.17 14.73
N GLY A 39 -48.51 1.46 14.54
CA GLY A 39 -47.82 2.28 13.55
C GLY A 39 -46.31 2.38 13.82
N ARG A 40 -45.92 2.63 15.08
CA ARG A 40 -44.52 2.74 15.49
C ARG A 40 -43.77 1.42 15.36
N THR A 41 -44.42 0.29 15.62
CA THR A 41 -43.81 -1.03 15.47
C THR A 41 -43.64 -1.41 14.01
N ALA A 42 -44.62 -1.10 13.16
CA ALA A 42 -44.52 -1.28 11.71
C ALA A 42 -43.38 -0.44 11.10
N GLU A 43 -43.29 0.85 11.44
CA GLU A 43 -42.22 1.73 10.97
C GLU A 43 -40.82 1.26 11.42
N ARG A 44 -40.69 0.77 12.66
CA ARG A 44 -39.43 0.21 13.15
C ARG A 44 -39.06 -1.08 12.44
N ALA A 45 -40.02 -1.94 12.12
CA ALA A 45 -39.76 -3.18 11.39
C ALA A 45 -39.23 -2.87 9.97
N GLU A 46 -39.87 -1.94 9.26
CA GLU A 46 -39.38 -1.50 7.95
C GLU A 46 -38.00 -0.84 8.02
N TRP A 47 -37.77 -0.04 9.05
CA TRP A 47 -36.47 0.63 9.25
C TRP A 47 -35.37 -0.39 9.55
N LEU A 48 -35.63 -1.37 10.42
CA LEU A 48 -34.68 -2.45 10.72
C LEU A 48 -34.36 -3.28 9.48
N GLU A 49 -35.36 -3.60 8.65
CA GLU A 49 -35.12 -4.37 7.42
C GLU A 49 -34.25 -3.57 6.42
N LYS A 50 -34.52 -2.26 6.27
CA LYS A 50 -33.72 -1.37 5.42
C LYS A 50 -32.28 -1.23 5.94
N GLU A 51 -32.11 -1.11 7.24
CA GLU A 51 -30.80 -0.98 7.87
C GLU A 51 -30.00 -2.29 7.82
N GLU A 52 -30.67 -3.43 7.99
CA GLU A 52 -30.05 -4.74 7.81
C GLU A 52 -29.56 -4.93 6.37
N LYS A 53 -30.36 -4.55 5.37
CA LYS A 53 -29.95 -4.58 3.96
C LYS A 53 -28.75 -3.69 3.70
N ARG A 54 -28.79 -2.42 4.15
CA ARG A 54 -27.65 -1.49 4.00
C ARG A 54 -26.39 -2.00 4.69
N SER A 55 -26.51 -2.57 5.89
CA SER A 55 -25.36 -3.10 6.62
C SER A 55 -24.73 -4.30 5.91
N LYS A 56 -25.55 -5.19 5.31
CA LYS A 56 -25.06 -6.31 4.48
C LYS A 56 -24.39 -5.82 3.22
N GLU A 57 -24.98 -4.85 2.51
CA GLU A 57 -24.40 -4.25 1.30
C GLU A 57 -23.06 -3.57 1.61
N LEU A 58 -22.99 -2.80 2.70
CA LEU A 58 -21.74 -2.17 3.16
C LEU A 58 -20.69 -3.21 3.55
N ALA A 59 -21.07 -4.24 4.31
CA ALA A 59 -20.15 -5.31 4.70
C ALA A 59 -19.60 -6.04 3.47
N GLN A 60 -20.44 -6.30 2.47
CA GLN A 60 -20.04 -6.94 1.22
C GLN A 60 -19.11 -6.02 0.40
N ALA A 61 -19.44 -4.74 0.26
CA ALA A 61 -18.60 -3.77 -0.43
C ALA A 61 -17.22 -3.61 0.26
N VAL A 62 -17.18 -3.61 1.59
CA VAL A 62 -15.92 -3.58 2.35
C VAL A 62 -15.12 -4.86 2.16
N ALA A 63 -15.77 -6.04 2.15
CA ALA A 63 -15.10 -7.31 1.91
C ALA A 63 -14.52 -7.40 0.48
N ASP A 64 -15.28 -6.97 -0.53
CA ASP A 64 -14.85 -6.94 -1.92
C ASP A 64 -13.69 -5.95 -2.12
N ALA A 65 -13.77 -4.77 -1.52
CA ALA A 65 -12.69 -3.78 -1.53
C ALA A 65 -11.43 -4.30 -0.83
N ALA A 66 -11.58 -4.97 0.32
CA ALA A 66 -10.47 -5.57 1.04
C ALA A 66 -9.80 -6.69 0.22
N GLN A 67 -10.60 -7.52 -0.47
CA GLN A 67 -10.07 -8.58 -1.32
C GLN A 67 -9.35 -8.01 -2.55
N ALA A 68 -9.89 -6.95 -3.17
CA ALA A 68 -9.24 -6.26 -4.28
C ALA A 68 -7.90 -5.65 -3.85
N MET A 69 -7.88 -4.98 -2.70
CA MET A 69 -6.66 -4.42 -2.09
C MET A 69 -5.64 -5.51 -1.77
N ALA A 70 -6.07 -6.66 -1.23
CA ALA A 70 -5.17 -7.77 -0.92
C ALA A 70 -4.52 -8.34 -2.18
N LYS A 71 -5.29 -8.55 -3.26
CA LYS A 71 -4.76 -9.00 -4.56
C LYS A 71 -3.76 -8.01 -5.15
N GLU A 72 -4.05 -6.72 -5.05
CA GLU A 72 -3.15 -5.69 -5.58
C GLU A 72 -1.85 -5.60 -4.76
N ARG A 73 -1.95 -5.71 -3.43
CA ARG A 73 -0.77 -5.81 -2.57
C ARG A 73 0.07 -7.04 -2.88
N GLU A 74 -0.55 -8.19 -3.11
CA GLU A 74 0.17 -9.42 -3.45
C GLU A 74 0.99 -9.23 -4.73
N LYS A 75 0.39 -8.69 -5.80
CA LYS A 75 1.11 -8.35 -7.04
C LYS A 75 2.28 -7.39 -6.80
N GLN A 76 2.05 -6.33 -6.04
CA GLN A 76 3.10 -5.36 -5.72
C GLN A 76 4.24 -6.00 -4.91
N THR A 77 3.92 -6.85 -3.92
CA THR A 77 4.94 -7.53 -3.11
C THR A 77 5.76 -8.50 -3.95
N THR A 78 5.16 -9.25 -4.86
CA THR A 78 5.89 -10.17 -5.74
C THR A 78 6.81 -9.41 -6.68
N ALA A 79 6.31 -8.35 -7.33
CA ALA A 79 7.13 -7.51 -8.21
C ALA A 79 8.31 -6.85 -7.48
N LEU A 80 8.09 -6.36 -6.26
CA LEU A 80 9.15 -5.79 -5.43
C LEU A 80 10.18 -6.84 -5.00
N THR A 81 9.73 -8.04 -4.66
CA THR A 81 10.62 -9.15 -4.25
C THR A 81 11.50 -9.60 -5.42
N GLU A 82 10.92 -9.77 -6.60
CA GLU A 82 11.65 -10.12 -7.83
C GLU A 82 12.65 -9.02 -8.22
N ALA A 83 12.27 -7.74 -8.12
CA ALA A 83 13.17 -6.63 -8.40
C ALA A 83 14.36 -6.60 -7.44
N LEU A 84 14.12 -6.84 -6.14
CA LEU A 84 15.16 -6.90 -5.12
C LEU A 84 16.09 -8.09 -5.32
N GLU A 85 15.56 -9.28 -5.62
CA GLU A 85 16.37 -10.47 -5.89
C GLU A 85 17.27 -10.27 -7.11
N ASN A 86 16.74 -9.69 -8.19
CA ASN A 86 17.52 -9.35 -9.37
C ASN A 86 18.64 -8.33 -9.07
N GLU A 87 18.38 -7.34 -8.21
CA GLU A 87 19.39 -6.38 -7.77
C GLU A 87 20.54 -7.06 -7.01
N ILE A 88 20.21 -7.99 -6.09
CA ILE A 88 21.19 -8.74 -5.32
C ILE A 88 22.07 -9.58 -6.25
N ILE A 89 21.45 -10.34 -7.17
CA ILE A 89 22.17 -11.18 -8.13
C ILE A 89 23.10 -10.31 -9.02
N ALA A 90 22.61 -9.16 -9.50
CA ALA A 90 23.40 -8.26 -10.32
C ALA A 90 24.62 -7.70 -9.56
N LYS A 91 24.45 -7.33 -8.29
CA LYS A 91 25.54 -6.85 -7.42
C LYS A 91 26.56 -7.95 -7.12
N ASP A 92 26.11 -9.18 -6.85
CA ASP A 92 27.00 -10.30 -6.59
C ASP A 92 27.81 -10.67 -7.84
N LYS A 93 27.15 -10.70 -9.00
CA LYS A 93 27.83 -10.88 -10.28
C LYS A 93 28.88 -9.80 -10.51
N LEU A 94 28.54 -8.54 -10.24
CA LEU A 94 29.46 -7.43 -10.38
C LEU A 94 30.70 -7.59 -9.50
N ASN A 95 30.51 -7.95 -8.23
CA ASN A 95 31.61 -8.18 -7.30
C ASN A 95 32.50 -9.34 -7.77
N ASN A 96 31.90 -10.42 -8.28
CA ASN A 96 32.63 -11.57 -8.82
C ASN A 96 33.42 -11.20 -10.09
N ASP A 97 32.82 -10.43 -11.00
CA ASP A 97 33.48 -9.95 -12.22
C ASP A 97 34.66 -9.04 -11.87
N LEU A 98 34.48 -8.09 -10.95
CA LEU A 98 35.55 -7.22 -10.43
C LEU A 98 36.69 -8.03 -9.80
N ALA A 99 36.36 -9.02 -8.95
CA ALA A 99 37.34 -9.89 -8.32
C ALA A 99 38.11 -10.73 -9.37
N GLY A 100 37.41 -11.24 -10.39
CA GLY A 100 37.99 -11.98 -11.50
C GLY A 100 38.97 -11.14 -12.31
N VAL A 101 38.60 -9.91 -12.67
CA VAL A 101 39.48 -9.00 -13.42
C VAL A 101 40.70 -8.61 -12.60
N ARG A 102 40.54 -8.35 -11.29
CA ARG A 102 41.65 -8.04 -10.38
C ARG A 102 42.61 -9.23 -10.27
N ALA A 103 42.10 -10.45 -10.13
CA ALA A 103 42.91 -11.67 -10.04
C ALA A 103 43.65 -11.98 -11.35
N ALA A 104 42.99 -11.81 -12.49
CA ALA A 104 43.57 -12.09 -13.81
C ALA A 104 44.70 -11.11 -14.18
N ASN A 105 44.55 -9.82 -13.84
CA ASN A 105 45.51 -8.79 -14.23
C ASN A 105 46.58 -8.51 -13.16
N ARG A 106 46.44 -9.07 -11.95
CA ARG A 106 47.38 -8.88 -10.82
C ARG A 106 47.70 -7.41 -10.50
N GLY A 107 46.78 -6.50 -10.81
CA GLY A 107 47.01 -5.07 -10.70
C GLY A 107 46.45 -4.30 -11.88
N LEU A 108 46.38 -2.97 -11.76
CA LEU A 108 46.08 -2.08 -12.87
C LEU A 108 47.38 -1.53 -13.47
N TRP A 109 47.56 -1.71 -14.78
CA TRP A 109 48.80 -1.42 -15.49
C TRP A 109 48.57 -0.33 -16.54
N ILE A 110 49.50 0.62 -16.64
CA ILE A 110 49.49 1.68 -17.65
C ILE A 110 50.72 1.53 -18.54
N ASP A 111 50.55 1.74 -19.84
CA ASP A 111 51.66 1.78 -20.79
C ASP A 111 52.59 2.97 -20.49
N ALA A 112 53.89 2.70 -20.26
CA ALA A 112 54.86 3.72 -19.86
C ALA A 112 55.04 4.85 -20.90
N LYS A 113 54.76 4.57 -22.18
CA LYS A 113 54.76 5.53 -23.31
C LYS A 113 53.72 6.65 -23.15
N ASN A 114 52.66 6.43 -22.36
CA ASN A 114 51.60 7.41 -22.14
C ASN A 114 51.81 8.25 -20.87
N CYS A 115 52.85 7.96 -20.07
CA CYS A 115 53.17 8.73 -18.87
C CYS A 115 54.16 9.85 -19.22
N ALA A 116 53.65 11.08 -19.42
CA ALA A 116 54.44 12.24 -19.81
C ALA A 116 55.41 12.72 -18.71
N ASP A 117 55.05 12.54 -17.43
CA ASP A 117 55.90 12.87 -16.28
C ASP A 117 56.47 11.61 -15.66
N ARG A 118 57.59 11.15 -16.20
CA ARG A 118 58.44 10.14 -15.55
C ARG A 118 59.25 10.80 -14.44
N ALA A 119 58.59 11.44 -13.49
CA ALA A 119 59.24 12.01 -12.32
C ALA A 119 59.80 10.84 -11.48
N ALA A 120 61.14 10.75 -11.47
CA ALA A 120 61.91 9.82 -10.68
C ALA A 120 61.47 9.89 -9.20
N GLY A 121 60.77 8.88 -8.70
CA GLY A 121 60.35 8.87 -7.30
C GLY A 121 59.34 7.80 -6.91
N ALA A 122 58.55 7.26 -7.84
CA ALA A 122 57.68 6.13 -7.55
C ALA A 122 58.46 4.82 -7.70
N THR A 123 58.67 4.09 -6.61
CA THR A 123 59.09 2.68 -6.59
C THR A 123 58.00 1.78 -7.18
N ALA A 124 57.63 2.00 -8.44
CA ALA A 124 56.58 1.26 -9.12
C ALA A 124 57.18 0.00 -9.77
N GLU A 125 56.51 -1.14 -9.55
CA GLU A 125 56.83 -2.38 -10.25
C GLU A 125 56.64 -2.17 -11.76
N THR A 126 57.72 -2.32 -12.53
CA THR A 126 57.69 -2.23 -13.98
C THR A 126 57.74 -3.63 -14.59
N GLN A 127 56.77 -3.94 -15.45
CA GLN A 127 56.81 -5.18 -16.24
C GLN A 127 57.47 -4.87 -17.60
N GLY A 128 58.63 -5.46 -17.86
CA GLY A 128 59.36 -5.32 -19.11
C GLY A 128 60.14 -6.58 -19.48
N THR A 129 59.89 -7.11 -20.68
CA THR A 129 60.67 -8.19 -21.29
C THR A 129 61.86 -7.60 -22.03
N GLY A 130 63.08 -7.83 -21.52
CA GLY A 130 64.31 -7.71 -22.31
C GLY A 130 65.24 -6.57 -21.93
N LEU A 131 66.49 -6.95 -21.63
CA LEU A 131 67.66 -6.08 -21.63
C LEU A 131 67.82 -5.42 -23.00
N GLY A 132 67.79 -4.08 -23.04
CA GLY A 132 68.24 -3.30 -24.19
C GLY A 132 67.11 -2.61 -24.98
N GLY A 133 67.00 -1.29 -24.81
CA GLY A 133 66.42 -0.39 -25.79
C GLY A 133 64.89 -0.33 -25.86
N SER A 134 64.35 0.86 -25.56
CA SER A 134 63.05 1.38 -26.04
C SER A 134 61.75 0.85 -25.40
N GLU A 135 61.17 1.71 -24.54
CA GLU A 135 59.77 2.18 -24.62
C GLU A 135 58.58 1.19 -24.53
N THR A 136 58.76 -0.06 -24.11
CA THR A 136 57.64 -1.03 -24.05
C THR A 136 57.34 -1.59 -22.65
N GLY A 137 57.67 -0.84 -21.59
CA GLY A 137 57.33 -1.23 -20.22
C GLY A 137 55.89 -0.85 -19.83
N ARG A 138 55.22 -1.69 -19.04
CA ARG A 138 54.01 -1.30 -18.30
C ARG A 138 54.38 -0.91 -16.87
N ILE A 139 53.79 0.18 -16.38
CA ILE A 139 53.95 0.67 -15.01
C ILE A 139 52.71 0.27 -14.22
N ARG A 140 52.90 -0.34 -13.05
CA ARG A 140 51.80 -0.62 -12.14
C ARG A 140 51.34 0.65 -11.44
N LEU A 141 50.03 0.86 -11.35
CA LEU A 141 49.47 1.95 -10.56
C LEU A 141 49.78 1.76 -9.07
N PRO A 142 50.05 2.85 -8.33
CA PRO A 142 50.18 2.79 -6.87
C PRO A 142 48.91 2.18 -6.26
N GLY A 143 49.09 1.32 -5.24
CA GLY A 143 47.98 0.54 -4.67
C GLY A 143 46.78 1.38 -4.23
N GLN A 144 46.99 2.59 -3.71
CA GLN A 144 45.91 3.49 -3.31
C GLN A 144 45.12 4.05 -4.50
N ILE A 145 45.79 4.39 -5.61
CA ILE A 145 45.11 4.86 -6.83
C ILE A 145 44.38 3.70 -7.49
N GLU A 146 45.00 2.52 -7.55
CA GLU A 146 44.36 1.31 -8.05
C GLU A 146 43.09 0.99 -7.24
N GLN A 147 43.14 1.06 -5.91
CA GLN A 147 42.00 0.80 -5.06
C GLN A 147 40.86 1.81 -5.26
N ASN A 148 41.18 3.11 -5.32
CA ASN A 148 40.20 4.16 -5.58
C ASN A 148 39.51 3.99 -6.95
N LEU A 149 40.25 3.57 -7.98
CA LEU A 149 39.70 3.33 -9.31
C LEU A 149 38.76 2.11 -9.33
N TRP A 150 39.11 1.05 -8.60
CA TRP A 150 38.24 -0.11 -8.45
C TRP A 150 36.95 0.23 -7.69
N GLU A 151 37.05 1.01 -6.62
CA GLU A 151 35.89 1.48 -5.85
C GLU A 151 34.99 2.38 -6.70
N LEU A 152 35.57 3.30 -7.47
CA LEU A 152 34.81 4.16 -8.39
C LEU A 152 34.08 3.38 -9.47
N ALA A 153 34.71 2.35 -10.05
CA ALA A 153 34.07 1.49 -11.04
C ALA A 153 32.91 0.69 -10.43
N ALA A 154 33.11 0.15 -9.23
CA ALA A 154 32.09 -0.57 -8.48
C ALA A 154 30.89 0.33 -8.14
N ASP A 155 31.15 1.56 -7.68
CA ASP A 155 30.11 2.53 -7.35
C ASP A 155 29.33 2.98 -8.59
N ALA A 156 30.02 3.27 -9.71
CA ALA A 156 29.37 3.65 -10.96
C ALA A 156 28.42 2.54 -11.45
N GLN A 157 28.86 1.29 -11.42
CA GLN A 157 28.02 0.16 -11.82
C GLN A 157 26.89 -0.11 -10.81
N ARG A 158 27.12 0.11 -9.50
CA ARG A 158 26.07 0.03 -8.49
C ARG A 158 24.95 1.04 -8.72
N VAL A 159 25.30 2.28 -9.10
CA VAL A 159 24.31 3.32 -9.43
C VAL A 159 23.50 2.94 -10.67
N VAL A 160 24.13 2.36 -11.69
CA VAL A 160 23.41 1.87 -12.89
C VAL A 160 22.42 0.76 -12.52
N ILE A 161 22.85 -0.22 -11.72
CA ILE A 161 21.97 -1.30 -11.24
C ILE A 161 20.79 -0.72 -10.46
N GLN A 162 21.03 0.21 -9.53
CA GLN A 162 19.97 0.86 -8.76
C GLN A 162 19.00 1.63 -9.65
N TYR A 163 19.51 2.34 -10.66
CA TYR A 163 18.68 3.06 -11.62
C TYR A 163 17.81 2.09 -12.44
N GLU A 164 18.37 0.99 -12.93
CA GLU A 164 17.61 -0.02 -13.69
C GLU A 164 16.54 -0.70 -12.83
N THR A 165 16.85 -1.02 -11.57
CA THR A 165 15.88 -1.55 -10.60
C THR A 165 14.76 -0.56 -10.36
N LEU A 166 15.07 0.70 -10.04
CA LEU A 166 14.06 1.75 -9.84
C LEU A 166 13.21 1.95 -11.08
N ARG A 167 13.82 1.97 -12.27
CA ARG A 167 13.09 2.10 -13.53
C ARG A 167 12.13 0.93 -13.74
N LYS A 168 12.54 -0.31 -13.47
CA LYS A 168 11.67 -1.50 -13.58
C LYS A 168 10.54 -1.48 -12.56
N THR A 169 10.79 -1.01 -11.34
CA THR A 169 9.76 -0.92 -10.29
C THR A 169 8.76 0.21 -10.58
N CYS A 170 9.24 1.37 -11.04
CA CYS A 170 8.42 2.57 -11.23
C CYS A 170 7.66 2.61 -12.57
N LEU A 171 8.19 2.02 -13.65
CA LEU A 171 7.49 1.97 -14.95
C LEU A 171 6.07 1.39 -14.88
N PRO A 172 5.83 0.21 -14.27
CA PRO A 172 4.49 -0.35 -14.18
C PRO A 172 3.56 0.46 -13.25
N LEU A 173 4.11 1.22 -12.28
CA LEU A 173 3.32 2.11 -11.43
C LEU A 173 2.77 3.33 -12.19
N VAL A 174 3.44 3.77 -13.26
CA VAL A 174 3.00 4.92 -14.09
C VAL A 174 1.83 4.54 -14.99
N GLU A 175 1.72 3.29 -15.45
CA GLU A 175 0.58 2.81 -16.25
C GLU A 175 -0.70 2.62 -15.42
N VAL A 176 -0.60 2.56 -14.08
CA VAL A 176 -1.73 2.33 -13.18
C VAL A 176 -2.36 3.65 -12.68
N MET A 177 -1.79 4.82 -12.97
CA MET A 177 -2.50 6.08 -12.74
C MET A 177 -3.56 6.26 -13.83
N PRO A 178 -4.86 6.18 -13.51
CA PRO A 178 -5.89 6.55 -14.47
C PRO A 178 -5.69 8.01 -14.84
N ASP A 179 -5.80 8.34 -16.12
CA ASP A 179 -5.87 9.71 -16.60
C ASP A 179 -6.92 10.45 -15.76
N ILE A 180 -6.46 11.36 -14.90
CA ILE A 180 -7.32 12.32 -14.21
C ILE A 180 -7.68 13.39 -15.24
N ASN A 181 -8.35 13.00 -16.31
CA ASN A 181 -8.89 13.88 -17.34
C ASN A 181 -10.09 13.19 -17.99
N GLY A 182 -11.29 13.55 -17.50
CA GLY A 182 -12.58 13.09 -18.01
C GLY A 182 -13.70 13.44 -17.05
#